data_AF-A0A9X3A151-F1
#
_entry.id   AF-A0A9X3A151-F1
#
_cell.length_a   1.000
_cell.length_b   1.000
_cell.length_c   1.000
_cell.angle_alpha   90.00
_cell.angle_beta   90.00
_cell.angle_gamma   90.00
#
_symmetry.space_group_name_H-M   'P 1'
#
loop_
_entity.id
_entity.type
_entity.pdbx_description
1 polymer ?
#
loop_
_entity_poly.entity_id
_entity_poly.type
_entity_poly.pdbx_seq_one_letter_code
_entity_poly.pdbx_strand_id
1 'polypeptide(L)'
;MMVERAGSPEGDALTTKCGRHIAVGRIELSAPAPIGRVTLRVGPDGSGRGEAWLSLTPAEATDLARALLAQGDVLAFGAVRRRGAR
;
A
#
# COMPACT_ATOMS: atom_id res chain seq x y z
N MET A 1 -25.87 -2.37 -10.12
CA MET A 1 -24.41 -2.22 -10.15
C MET A 1 -23.83 -3.19 -9.12
N MET A 2 -23.41 -4.36 -9.58
CA MET A 2 -22.84 -5.41 -8.73
C MET A 2 -21.33 -5.17 -8.70
N VAL A 3 -20.79 -4.78 -7.55
CA VAL A 3 -19.34 -4.78 -7.35
C VAL A 3 -18.93 -6.23 -7.18
N GLU A 4 -18.52 -6.87 -8.27
CA GLU A 4 -17.90 -8.19 -8.19
C GLU A 4 -16.69 -8.08 -7.26
N ARG A 5 -16.63 -8.97 -6.26
CA ARG A 5 -15.44 -9.09 -5.44
C ARG A 5 -14.31 -9.49 -6.38
N ALA A 6 -13.39 -8.56 -6.62
CA ALA A 6 -12.12 -8.84 -7.27
C ALA A 6 -11.53 -10.10 -6.63
N GLY A 7 -11.23 -11.08 -7.50
CA GLY A 7 -10.74 -12.40 -7.15
C GLY A 7 -9.49 -12.36 -6.27
N SER A 8 -9.08 -13.54 -5.79
CA SER A 8 -7.92 -13.74 -4.92
C SER A 8 -6.74 -12.82 -5.26
N PRO A 9 -6.17 -12.12 -4.26
CA PRO A 9 -5.15 -11.12 -4.46
C PRO A 9 -3.79 -11.80 -4.69
N GLU A 10 -3.39 -11.99 -5.95
CA GLU A 10 -1.95 -12.08 -6.27
C GLU A 10 -1.35 -10.67 -6.26
N GLY A 11 -1.45 -10.03 -5.10
CA GLY A 11 -0.94 -8.70 -4.84
C GLY A 11 -0.16 -8.71 -3.54
N ASP A 12 0.91 -7.91 -3.46
CA ASP A 12 1.78 -7.90 -2.28
C ASP A 12 0.98 -7.50 -1.03
N ALA A 13 1.03 -8.36 -0.03
CA ALA A 13 0.39 -8.15 1.26
C ALA A 13 1.43 -8.20 2.38
N LEU A 14 1.34 -7.25 3.32
CA LEU A 14 2.21 -7.21 4.49
C LEU A 14 1.40 -6.92 5.75
N THR A 15 1.85 -7.47 6.87
CA THR A 15 1.30 -7.17 8.19
C THR A 15 2.31 -6.32 8.96
N THR A 16 1.89 -5.13 9.37
CA THR A 16 2.72 -4.21 10.17
C THR A 16 2.85 -4.71 11.61
N LYS A 17 3.82 -4.18 12.37
CA LYS A 17 4.03 -4.56 13.79
C LYS A 17 2.83 -4.26 14.70
N CYS A 18 1.98 -3.29 14.35
CA CYS A 18 0.76 -3.00 15.10
C CYS A 18 -0.44 -3.86 14.65
N GLY A 19 -0.20 -4.86 13.80
CA GLY A 19 -1.22 -5.82 13.35
C GLY A 19 -2.05 -5.37 12.16
N ARG A 20 -1.83 -4.16 11.61
CA ARG A 20 -2.53 -3.72 10.40
C ARG A 20 -2.09 -4.53 9.19
N HIS A 21 -3.05 -5.07 8.46
CA HIS A 21 -2.84 -5.76 7.20
C HIS A 21 -2.93 -4.77 6.04
N ILE A 22 -1.86 -4.64 5.25
CA ILE A 22 -1.83 -3.78 4.07
C ILE A 22 -1.78 -4.69 2.85
N ALA A 23 -2.67 -4.47 1.88
CA ALA A 23 -2.70 -5.22 0.63
C ALA A 23 -2.65 -4.26 -0.56
N VAL A 24 -1.79 -4.56 -1.52
CA VAL A 24 -1.68 -3.84 -2.79
C VAL A 24 -2.17 -4.75 -3.91
N GLY A 25 -2.98 -4.23 -4.82
CA GLY A 25 -3.52 -4.98 -5.94
C GLY A 25 -3.61 -4.15 -7.21
N ARG A 26 -4.11 -4.76 -8.28
CA ARG A 26 -4.36 -4.09 -9.55
C ARG A 26 -5.75 -4.44 -10.07
N ILE A 27 -6.38 -3.47 -10.71
CA ILE A 27 -7.65 -3.65 -11.42
C ILE A 27 -7.49 -3.03 -12.80
N GLU A 28 -7.88 -3.77 -13.83
CA GLU A 28 -8.01 -3.25 -15.18
C GLU A 28 -9.50 -3.13 -15.52
N LEU A 29 -9.92 -1.91 -15.82
CA LEU A 29 -11.29 -1.64 -16.23
C LEU A 29 -11.35 -1.67 -17.75
N SER A 30 -12.14 -2.60 -18.29
CA SER A 30 -12.40 -2.69 -19.72
C SER A 30 -13.22 -1.47 -20.16
N ALA A 31 -12.59 -0.59 -20.95
CA ALA A 31 -13.15 0.61 -21.54
C ALA A 31 -12.55 0.78 -22.95
N PRO A 32 -13.13 1.62 -23.83
CA PRO A 32 -12.60 1.84 -25.19
C PRO A 32 -11.10 2.20 -25.22
N ALA A 33 -10.61 2.82 -24.15
CA ALA A 33 -9.20 2.83 -23.77
C ALA A 33 -9.08 2.16 -22.38
N PRO A 34 -8.32 1.05 -22.22
CA PRO A 34 -8.19 0.37 -20.94
C PRO A 34 -7.68 1.30 -19.83
N ILE A 35 -8.33 1.26 -18.66
CA ILE A 35 -7.92 2.04 -17.49
C ILE A 35 -7.36 1.09 -16.43
N GLY A 36 -6.05 1.15 -16.22
CA GLY A 36 -5.39 0.46 -15.12
C GLY A 36 -5.45 1.26 -13.82
N ARG A 37 -5.74 0.59 -12.70
CA ARG A 37 -5.71 1.14 -11.35
C ARG A 37 -4.88 0.24 -10.43
N VAL A 38 -4.13 0.86 -9.53
CA VAL A 38 -3.51 0.20 -8.38
C VAL A 38 -4.40 0.41 -7.17
N THR A 39 -4.71 -0.64 -6.45
CA THR A 39 -5.52 -0.57 -5.23
C THR A 39 -4.64 -0.72 -4.00
N LEU A 40 -4.80 0.15 -3.02
CA LEU A 40 -4.17 0.02 -1.70
C LEU A 40 -5.27 -0.12 -0.66
N ARG A 41 -5.29 -1.27 0.02
CA ARG A 41 -6.12 -1.49 1.21
C ARG A 41 -5.26 -1.43 2.45
N VAL A 42 -5.64 -0.60 3.40
CA VAL A 42 -5.13 -0.60 4.76
C VAL A 42 -6.24 -1.16 5.64
N GLY A 43 -6.04 -2.38 6.14
CA GLY A 43 -6.94 -3.05 7.05
C GLY A 43 -6.97 -2.38 8.43
N PRO A 44 -7.96 -2.74 9.26
CA PRO A 44 -8.12 -2.15 10.59
C PRO A 44 -6.92 -2.41 11.48
N ASP A 45 -6.68 -1.53 12.46
CA ASP A 45 -5.79 -1.88 13.56
C ASP A 45 -6.38 -2.97 14.47
N GLY A 46 -5.61 -3.43 15.45
CA GLY A 46 -6.07 -4.39 16.45
C GLY A 46 -7.28 -3.93 17.28
N SER A 47 -7.73 -2.68 17.16
CA SER A 47 -8.98 -2.18 17.76
C SER A 47 -10.19 -2.24 16.82
N GLY A 48 -10.01 -2.72 15.58
CA GLY A 48 -11.06 -2.84 14.58
C GLY A 48 -11.41 -1.52 13.88
N ARG A 49 -10.65 -0.44 14.09
CA ARG A 49 -10.90 0.89 13.49
C ARG A 49 -9.90 1.19 12.37
N GLY A 50 -10.31 2.07 11.45
CA GLY A 50 -9.40 2.71 10.49
C GLY A 50 -9.09 1.91 9.23
N GLU A 51 -10.07 1.17 8.69
CA GLU A 51 -9.92 0.63 7.34
C GLU A 51 -9.97 1.76 6.30
N ALA A 52 -9.03 1.76 5.36
CA ALA A 52 -8.97 2.70 4.26
C ALA A 52 -8.72 1.97 2.93
N TRP A 53 -9.36 2.45 1.88
CA TRP A 53 -9.14 2.00 0.51
C TRP A 53 -8.79 3.18 -0.37
N LEU A 54 -7.78 2.99 -1.21
CA LEU A 54 -7.36 3.95 -2.22
C LEU A 54 -7.31 3.26 -3.59
N SER A 55 -7.81 3.95 -4.60
CA SER A 55 -7.65 3.58 -6.01
C SER A 55 -6.79 4.64 -6.67
N LEU A 56 -5.60 4.23 -7.10
CA LEU A 56 -4.55 5.11 -7.61
C LEU A 56 -4.36 4.84 -9.10
N THR A 57 -4.05 5.88 -9.85
CA THR A 57 -3.43 5.72 -11.16
C THR A 57 -2.02 5.12 -11.02
N PRO A 58 -1.45 4.54 -12.09
CA PRO A 58 -0.07 4.05 -12.06
C PRO A 58 0.96 5.12 -11.65
N ALA A 59 0.74 6.38 -12.06
CA ALA A 59 1.62 7.49 -11.70
C ALA A 59 1.56 7.81 -10.20
N GLU A 60 0.35 7.97 -9.64
CA GLU A 60 0.16 8.24 -8.21
C GLU A 60 0.71 7.10 -7.33
N ALA A 61 0.54 5.85 -7.75
CA ALA A 61 1.10 4.70 -7.04
C ALA A 61 2.64 4.73 -7.04
N THR A 62 3.25 5.10 -8.16
CA THR A 62 4.70 5.24 -8.29
C THR A 62 5.23 6.36 -7.38
N ASP A 63 4.55 7.50 -7.34
CA ASP A 63 4.96 8.62 -6.51
C ASP A 63 4.79 8.32 -5.01
N LEU A 64 3.70 7.64 -4.63
CA LEU A 64 3.52 7.15 -3.26
C LEU A 64 4.63 6.18 -2.85
N ALA A 65 4.98 5.22 -3.72
CA ALA A 65 6.05 4.26 -3.45
C ALA A 65 7.41 4.96 -3.23
N ARG A 66 7.74 5.95 -4.07
CA ARG A 66 8.96 6.76 -3.91
C ARG A 66 8.98 7.52 -2.59
N ALA A 67 7.86 8.13 -2.19
CA ALA A 67 7.76 8.82 -0.90
C ALA A 67 7.96 7.87 0.29
N LEU A 68 7.38 6.67 0.24
CA LEU A 68 7.56 5.65 1.28
C LEU A 68 9.01 5.20 1.40
N LEU A 69 9.67 4.92 0.28
CA LEU A 69 11.09 4.53 0.26
C LEU A 69 11.98 5.63 0.83
N ALA A 70 11.79 6.88 0.40
CA ALA A 70 12.57 8.01 0.88
C ALA A 70 12.49 8.18 2.41
N GLN A 71 11.29 8.03 3.01
CA GLN A 71 11.13 8.10 4.47
C GLN A 71 11.77 6.90 5.19
N GLY A 72 11.66 5.71 4.60
CA GLY A 72 12.32 4.51 5.12
C GLY A 72 13.83 4.67 5.21
N ASP A 73 14.46 5.17 4.15
CA ASP A 73 15.90 5.39 4.07
C ASP A 73 16.38 6.42 5.11
N VAL A 74 15.64 7.53 5.27
CA VAL A 74 15.93 8.54 6.31
C VAL A 74 15.96 7.91 7.71
N LEU A 75 14.96 7.09 8.04
CA LEU A 75 14.87 6.46 9.36
C LEU A 75 15.90 5.34 9.56
N ALA A 76 16.19 4.55 8.52
CA ALA A 76 17.21 3.51 8.56
C ALA A 76 18.60 4.13 8.78
N PHE A 77 18.92 5.22 8.07
CA PHE A 77 20.17 5.93 8.24
C PHE A 77 20.32 6.53 9.65
N GLY A 78 19.26 7.14 10.18
CA GLY A 78 19.25 7.66 11.56
C GLY A 78 19.40 6.56 12.63
N ALA A 79 18.86 5.37 12.38
CA ALA A 79 19.02 4.22 13.29
C ALA A 79 20.47 3.69 13.32
N VAL A 80 21.14 3.63 12.16
CA VAL A 80 22.56 3.23 12.06
C VAL A 80 23.45 4.19 12.84
N ARG A 81 23.24 5.51 12.68
CA ARG A 81 24.00 6.55 13.38
C ARG A 81 23.89 6.44 14.91
N ARG A 82 22.70 6.14 15.44
CA ARG A 82 22.49 5.99 16.90
C ARG A 82 23.15 4.73 17.47
N ARG A 83 23.28 3.66 16.69
CA ARG A 83 23.92 2.41 17.13
C ARG A 83 25.44 2.49 17.17
N GLY A 84 26.06 3.32 16.33
CA GLY A 84 27.52 3.56 16.35
C GLY A 84 28.01 4.60 17.37
N ALA A 85 27.09 5.29 18.05
CA ALA A 85 27.40 6.28 19.09
C ALA A 85 27.26 5.72 20.52
N ARG A 86 27.06 4.40 20.66
CA ARG A 86 26.84 3.69 21.92
C ARG A 86 27.90 2.61 22.09
#